data_AF-A0A091N3A6-F1
#
_entry.id   AF-A0A091N3A6-F1
#
_cell.length_a   1.000
_cell.length_b   1.000
_cell.length_c   1.000
_cell.angle_alpha   90.00
_cell.angle_beta   90.00
_cell.angle_gamma   90.00
#
_symmetry.space_group_name_H-M   'P 1'
#
loop_
_entity.id
_entity.type
_entity.pdbx_description
1 polymer ?
#
loop_
_entity_poly.entity_id
_entity_poly.type
_entity_poly.pdbx_seq_one_letter_code
_entity_poly.pdbx_strand_id
1 'polypeptide(L)'
;RVLLSVFCRDTAGQERFHTITTSYYRGAMGIMLVYDITNAKSFENISKWLRNIDEHANEDVERMLLGNKCDMEDKRVVPKARGEQIAREHGIRFFETSAKANINIEKAFLTLAEDILRK
;
A
#
# COMPACT_ATOMS: atom_id res chain seq x y z
N ARG A 1 18.50 18.67 4.12
CA ARG A 1 18.21 18.17 2.75
C ARG A 1 17.75 16.73 2.91
N VAL A 2 16.44 16.47 2.99
CA VAL A 2 15.92 15.10 3.08
C VAL A 2 15.71 14.61 1.65
N LEU A 3 16.48 13.59 1.26
CA LEU A 3 16.36 12.94 -0.03
C LEU A 3 15.33 11.80 0.16
N LEU A 4 14.07 12.05 -0.23
CA LEU A 4 13.03 11.03 -0.18
C LEU A 4 13.10 10.20 -1.47
N SER A 5 13.76 9.04 -1.42
CA SER A 5 13.83 8.11 -2.56
C SER A 5 12.61 7.18 -2.55
N VAL A 6 11.58 7.53 -3.32
CA VAL A 6 10.39 6.70 -3.50
C VAL A 6 10.66 5.67 -4.60
N PHE A 7 10.87 4.40 -4.22
CA PHE A 7 10.93 3.29 -5.18
C PHE A 7 9.53 2.75 -5.44
N CYS A 8 8.86 3.26 -6.47
CA CYS A 8 7.65 2.64 -7.01
C CYS A 8 8.09 1.51 -7.96
N ARG A 9 8.10 0.26 -7.49
CA ARG A 9 8.44 -0.91 -8.32
C ARG A 9 7.15 -1.64 -8.70
N ASP A 10 6.71 -1.49 -9.95
CA ASP A 10 5.61 -2.29 -10.51
C ASP A 10 5.97 -3.78 -10.46
N THR A 11 5.21 -4.59 -9.72
CA THR A 11 5.31 -6.05 -9.71
C THR A 11 4.49 -6.68 -10.84
N ALA A 12 4.51 -6.09 -12.04
CA ALA A 12 3.95 -6.75 -13.21
C ALA A 12 4.87 -7.93 -13.62
N GLY A 13 4.45 -9.16 -13.32
CA GLY A 13 5.09 -10.40 -13.81
C GLY A 13 5.98 -11.15 -12.81
N GLN A 14 5.98 -10.81 -11.52
CA GLN A 14 6.74 -11.55 -10.50
C GLN A 14 5.90 -12.44 -9.57
N GLU A 15 4.71 -12.88 -9.99
CA GLU A 15 3.95 -13.87 -9.22
C GLU A 15 4.56 -15.29 -9.23
N ARG A 16 5.55 -15.54 -10.11
CA ARG A 16 6.19 -16.86 -10.26
C ARG A 16 7.43 -17.09 -9.41
N PHE A 17 7.89 -16.11 -8.65
CA PHE A 17 9.00 -16.31 -7.71
C PHE A 17 8.53 -15.98 -6.30
N HIS A 18 8.22 -17.05 -5.56
CA HIS A 18 7.95 -17.08 -4.12
C HIS A 18 9.16 -16.65 -3.25
N THR A 19 10.06 -15.85 -3.79
CA THR A 19 11.29 -15.38 -3.16
C THR A 19 11.39 -13.87 -3.37
N ILE A 20 10.40 -13.12 -2.88
CA ILE A 20 10.56 -11.67 -2.72
C ILE A 20 11.34 -11.48 -1.43
N THR A 21 12.65 -11.40 -1.65
CA THR A 21 13.75 -11.44 -0.71
C THR A 21 13.52 -10.50 0.47
N THR A 22 13.66 -11.03 1.67
CA THR A 22 13.73 -10.34 2.98
C THR A 22 14.65 -9.11 3.01
N SER A 23 15.53 -8.96 2.02
CA SER A 23 16.39 -7.80 1.78
C SER A 23 15.66 -6.47 1.53
N TYR A 24 14.43 -6.47 1.00
CA TYR A 24 13.72 -5.23 0.65
C TYR A 24 13.05 -4.54 1.84
N TYR A 25 12.81 -5.25 2.93
CA TYR A 25 12.27 -4.66 4.17
C TYR A 25 13.34 -3.93 4.97
N ARG A 26 14.63 -4.29 4.80
CA ARG A 26 15.77 -3.63 5.47
C ARG A 26 16.13 -2.32 4.76
N GLY A 27 15.59 -1.21 5.27
CA GLY A 27 15.96 0.15 4.87
C GLY A 27 14.85 0.98 4.23
N ALA A 28 13.65 0.41 4.04
CA ALA A 28 12.48 1.20 3.66
C ALA A 28 11.98 2.01 4.87
N MET A 29 11.81 3.32 4.71
CA MET A 29 11.22 4.17 5.76
C MET A 29 9.69 4.14 5.75
N GLY A 30 9.09 3.82 4.59
CA GLY A 30 7.66 3.56 4.51
C GLY A 30 7.27 2.62 3.37
N ILE A 31 6.12 1.97 3.53
CA ILE A 31 5.56 0.95 2.65
C ILE A 31 4.13 1.33 2.27
N MET A 32 3.83 1.28 0.97
CA MET A 32 2.48 1.47 0.43
C MET A 32 1.97 0.14 -0.11
N LEU A 33 0.92 -0.38 0.52
CA LEU A 33 0.19 -1.55 0.05
C LEU A 33 -0.92 -1.10 -0.88
N VAL A 34 -0.94 -1.61 -2.11
CA VAL A 34 -1.94 -1.20 -3.11
C VAL A 34 -2.74 -2.43 -3.55
N TYR A 35 -4.07 -2.33 -3.49
CA TYR A 35 -4.99 -3.28 -4.11
C TYR A 35 -5.85 -2.58 -5.15
N ASP A 36 -6.54 -3.38 -5.97
CA ASP A 36 -7.46 -2.90 -6.98
C ASP A 36 -8.90 -3.10 -6.50
N ILE A 37 -9.70 -2.02 -6.45
CA ILE A 37 -11.09 -2.09 -5.97
C ILE A 37 -12.00 -2.96 -6.85
N THR A 38 -11.57 -3.25 -8.08
CA THR A 38 -12.27 -4.10 -9.06
C THR A 38 -11.83 -5.57 -9.00
N ASN A 39 -10.84 -5.90 -8.15
CA ASN A 39 -10.31 -7.25 -8.02
C ASN A 39 -10.25 -7.73 -6.55
N ALA A 40 -11.23 -8.54 -6.14
CA ALA A 40 -11.32 -9.09 -4.78
C ALA A 40 -10.09 -9.91 -4.37
N LYS A 41 -9.48 -10.68 -5.29
CA LYS A 41 -8.28 -11.47 -5.01
C LYS A 41 -7.09 -10.57 -4.64
N SER A 42 -6.98 -9.39 -5.26
CA SER A 42 -5.93 -8.43 -4.92
C SER A 42 -6.07 -7.93 -3.48
N PHE A 43 -7.30 -7.75 -3.01
CA PHE A 43 -7.61 -7.34 -1.65
C PHE A 43 -7.37 -8.46 -0.63
N GLU A 44 -7.73 -9.71 -0.95
CA GLU A 44 -7.44 -10.87 -0.08
C GLU A 44 -5.95 -11.04 0.20
N ASN A 45 -5.10 -10.71 -0.78
CA ASN A 45 -3.64 -10.77 -0.59
C ASN A 45 -3.12 -9.71 0.39
N ILE A 46 -3.83 -8.61 0.64
CA ILE A 46 -3.38 -7.53 1.54
C ILE A 46 -3.14 -8.04 2.95
N SER A 47 -4.03 -8.87 3.50
CA SER A 47 -3.85 -9.44 4.84
C SER A 47 -2.58 -10.30 4.94
N LYS A 48 -2.23 -11.02 3.86
CA LYS A 48 -0.99 -11.80 3.80
C LYS A 48 0.24 -10.89 3.75
N TRP A 49 0.18 -9.80 2.97
CA TRP A 49 1.26 -8.82 2.89
C TRP A 49 1.48 -8.09 4.22
N LEU A 50 0.40 -7.68 4.88
CA LEU A 50 0.47 -7.05 6.20
C LEU A 50 1.15 -7.96 7.23
N ARG A 51 0.75 -9.23 7.28
CA ARG A 51 1.40 -10.23 8.14
C ARG A 51 2.88 -10.39 7.81
N ASN A 52 3.24 -10.47 6.54
CA ASN A 52 4.64 -10.56 6.13
C ASN A 52 5.46 -9.34 6.55
N ILE A 53 4.88 -8.13 6.48
CA ILE A 53 5.50 -6.90 6.93
C ILE A 53 5.67 -6.92 8.45
N ASP A 54 4.66 -7.33 9.21
CA ASP A 54 4.75 -7.47 10.67
C ASP A 54 5.82 -8.47 11.10
N GLU A 55 6.03 -9.55 10.33
CA GLU A 55 7.03 -10.58 10.64
C GLU A 55 8.47 -10.19 10.23
N HIS A 56 8.67 -9.34 9.21
CA HIS A 56 9.99 -9.12 8.59
C HIS A 56 10.47 -7.66 8.52
N ALA A 57 9.58 -6.68 8.69
CA ALA A 57 9.96 -5.27 8.66
C ALA A 57 10.30 -4.75 10.06
N ASN A 58 11.14 -3.71 10.12
CA ASN A 58 11.38 -3.01 11.37
C ASN A 58 10.08 -2.35 11.89
N GLU A 59 9.93 -2.23 13.20
CA GLU A 59 8.78 -1.59 13.85
C GLU A 59 8.64 -0.11 13.42
N ASP A 60 9.74 0.53 13.03
CA ASP A 60 9.76 1.94 12.63
C ASP A 60 9.21 2.22 11.22
N VAL A 61 8.94 1.20 10.41
CA VAL A 61 8.47 1.41 9.03
C VAL A 61 7.04 1.92 9.00
N GLU A 62 6.83 3.09 8.41
CA GLU A 62 5.48 3.65 8.18
C GLU A 62 4.71 2.86 7.12
N ARG A 63 3.40 2.70 7.30
CA ARG A 63 2.58 1.83 6.44
C ARG A 63 1.30 2.52 6.01
N MET A 64 0.93 2.34 4.75
CA MET A 64 -0.29 2.89 4.18
C MET A 64 -0.95 1.90 3.24
N LEU A 65 -2.28 1.81 3.30
CA LEU A 65 -3.10 1.01 2.39
C LEU A 65 -3.76 1.90 1.34
N LEU A 66 -3.70 1.50 0.08
CA LEU A 66 -4.33 2.18 -1.05
C LEU A 66 -5.29 1.25 -1.80
N GLY A 67 -6.53 1.69 -1.96
CA GLY A 67 -7.49 1.10 -2.92
C GLY A 67 -7.42 1.83 -4.26
N ASN A 68 -6.70 1.29 -5.23
CA ASN A 68 -6.52 1.88 -6.55
C ASN A 68 -7.72 1.59 -7.48
N LYS A 69 -7.82 2.37 -8.57
CA LYS A 69 -8.88 2.37 -9.58
C LYS A 69 -10.24 2.85 -9.05
N CYS A 70 -10.25 3.81 -8.12
CA CYS A 70 -11.49 4.39 -7.61
C CYS A 70 -12.35 5.12 -8.66
N ASP A 71 -11.80 5.36 -9.85
CA ASP A 71 -12.55 5.82 -11.03
C ASP A 71 -13.50 4.76 -11.61
N MET A 72 -13.30 3.46 -11.29
CA MET A 72 -14.11 2.35 -11.80
C MET A 72 -15.19 1.92 -10.80
N GLU A 73 -15.96 2.87 -10.28
CA GLU A 73 -17.01 2.61 -9.27
C GLU A 73 -18.06 1.59 -9.76
N ASP A 74 -18.43 1.65 -11.04
CA ASP A 74 -19.38 0.71 -11.66
C ASP A 74 -18.89 -0.75 -11.64
N LYS A 75 -17.59 -0.97 -11.52
CA LYS A 75 -16.94 -2.29 -11.47
C LYS A 75 -16.41 -2.63 -10.08
N ARG A 76 -16.78 -1.85 -9.06
CA ARG A 76 -16.32 -2.06 -7.69
C ARG A 76 -16.81 -3.41 -7.19
N VAL A 77 -15.87 -4.24 -6.75
CA VAL A 77 -16.14 -5.49 -6.05
C VAL A 77 -15.70 -5.45 -4.59
N VAL A 78 -14.79 -4.51 -4.25
CA VAL A 78 -14.34 -4.27 -2.88
C VAL A 78 -14.95 -2.97 -2.37
N PRO A 79 -15.90 -3.04 -1.41
CA PRO A 79 -16.45 -1.86 -0.77
C PRO A 79 -15.37 -1.07 -0.03
N LYS A 80 -15.41 0.25 -0.11
CA LYS A 80 -14.49 1.14 0.62
C LYS A 80 -14.42 0.83 2.12
N ALA A 81 -15.56 0.50 2.73
CA ALA A 81 -15.66 0.14 4.14
C ALA A 81 -14.77 -1.05 4.55
N ARG A 82 -14.50 -2.00 3.63
CA ARG A 82 -13.60 -3.13 3.89
C ARG A 82 -12.14 -2.68 3.98
N GLY A 83 -11.73 -1.77 3.09
CA GLY A 83 -10.40 -1.15 3.15
C GLY A 83 -10.21 -0.33 4.43
N GLU A 84 -11.21 0.48 4.78
CA GLU A 84 -11.20 1.25 6.03
C GLU A 84 -11.16 0.36 7.28
N GLN A 85 -11.88 -0.77 7.26
CA GLN A 85 -11.86 -1.72 8.36
C GLN A 85 -10.48 -2.33 8.56
N ILE A 86 -9.86 -2.90 7.51
CA ILE A 86 -8.50 -3.47 7.61
C ILE A 86 -7.51 -2.40 8.06
N ALA A 87 -7.61 -1.19 7.54
CA ALA A 87 -6.72 -0.11 7.92
C ALA A 87 -6.85 0.26 9.41
N ARG A 88 -8.08 0.31 9.95
CA ARG A 88 -8.31 0.50 11.38
C ARG A 88 -7.79 -0.66 12.23
N GLU A 89 -8.00 -1.90 11.81
CA GLU A 89 -7.54 -3.11 12.52
C GLU A 89 -6.00 -3.15 12.65
N HIS A 90 -5.29 -2.71 11.62
CA HIS A 90 -3.82 -2.66 11.61
C HIS A 90 -3.25 -1.29 12.02
N GLY A 91 -4.09 -0.31 12.36
CA GLY A 91 -3.64 1.04 12.74
C GLY A 91 -2.90 1.82 11.65
N ILE A 92 -3.21 1.56 10.37
CA ILE A 92 -2.55 2.19 9.22
C ILE A 92 -3.47 3.19 8.51
N ARG A 93 -2.87 4.11 7.75
CA ARG A 93 -3.62 5.08 6.92
C ARG A 93 -4.26 4.37 5.71
N PHE A 94 -5.43 4.84 5.28
CA PHE A 94 -6.11 4.35 4.07
C PHE A 94 -6.52 5.48 3.14
N PHE A 95 -6.28 5.29 1.84
CA PHE A 95 -6.80 6.15 0.78
C PHE A 95 -7.33 5.32 -0.39
N GLU A 96 -8.35 5.84 -1.08
CA GLU A 96 -8.69 5.36 -2.42
C GLU A 96 -8.05 6.27 -3.45
N THR A 97 -7.39 5.68 -4.44
CA THR A 97 -6.64 6.39 -5.47
C THR A 97 -7.07 5.97 -6.86
N SER A 98 -6.82 6.84 -7.84
CA SER A 98 -6.89 6.46 -9.24
C SER A 98 -5.63 6.95 -9.93
N ALA A 99 -4.78 6.01 -10.33
CA ALA A 99 -3.63 6.33 -11.17
C ALA A 99 -4.05 6.91 -12.54
N LYS A 100 -5.22 6.48 -13.05
CA LYS A 100 -5.74 6.93 -14.36
C LYS A 100 -6.29 8.36 -14.31
N ALA A 101 -7.07 8.68 -13.28
CA ALA A 101 -7.68 9.99 -13.10
C ALA A 101 -6.84 10.93 -12.23
N ASN A 102 -5.63 10.50 -11.83
CA ASN A 102 -4.73 11.20 -10.92
C ASN A 102 -5.41 11.62 -9.60
N ILE A 103 -6.26 10.75 -9.04
CA ILE A 103 -7.02 11.02 -7.82
C ILE A 103 -6.22 10.53 -6.61
N ASN A 104 -6.02 11.40 -5.63
CA ASN A 104 -5.38 11.14 -4.34
C ASN A 104 -3.95 10.56 -4.40
N ILE A 105 -3.31 10.51 -5.57
CA ILE A 105 -1.94 10.01 -5.74
C ILE A 105 -0.97 10.90 -4.97
N GLU A 106 -0.94 12.19 -5.26
CA GLU A 106 -0.06 13.15 -4.59
C GLU A 106 -0.33 13.20 -3.08
N LYS A 107 -1.61 13.23 -2.70
CA LYS A 107 -2.01 13.24 -1.29
C LYS A 107 -1.49 12.00 -0.54
N ALA A 108 -1.57 10.81 -1.13
CA ALA A 108 -1.07 9.59 -0.51
C ALA A 108 0.45 9.63 -0.31
N PHE A 109 1.20 10.07 -1.33
CA PHE A 109 2.66 10.18 -1.23
C PHE A 109 3.11 11.25 -0.23
N LEU A 110 2.52 12.45 -0.27
CA LEU A 110 2.83 13.52 0.68
C LEU A 110 2.51 13.10 2.11
N THR A 111 1.35 12.46 2.30
CA THR A 111 0.94 11.96 3.61
C THR A 111 1.93 10.96 4.17
N LEU A 112 2.36 9.97 3.37
CA LEU A 112 3.34 9.00 3.82
C LEU A 112 4.68 9.66 4.12
N ALA A 113 5.13 10.60 3.29
CA ALA A 113 6.37 11.32 3.51
C ALA A 113 6.34 12.15 4.80
N GLU A 114 5.23 12.82 5.09
CA GLU A 114 5.03 13.56 6.34
C GLU A 114 5.03 12.62 7.56
N ASP A 115 4.36 11.47 7.46
CA ASP A 115 4.32 10.49 8.55
C ASP A 115 5.73 9.92 8.81
N ILE A 116 6.51 9.64 7.75
CA ILE A 116 7.92 9.22 7.87
C ILE A 116 8.79 10.30 8.52
N LEU A 117 8.59 11.57 8.16
CA LEU A 117 9.40 12.69 8.67
C LEU A 117 9.05 13.10 10.10
N ARG A 118 7.85 12.75 10.59
CA ARG A 118 7.37 13.07 11.94
C ARG A 118 7.82 12.06 12.99
N LYS A 119 8.25 10.88 12.58
CA LYS A 119 8.98 9.92 13.42
C LYS A 119 10.41 10.41 13.67
#